data_AF-A0A7X8KAR1-F1
#
_entry.id   AF-A0A7X8KAR1-F1
#
_cell.length_a   1.000
_cell.length_b   1.000
_cell.length_c   1.000
_cell.angle_alpha   90.00
_cell.angle_beta   90.00
_cell.angle_gamma   90.00
#
_symmetry.space_group_name_H-M   'P 1'
#
loop_
_entity.id
_entity.type
_entity.pdbx_description
1 polymer ?
#
loop_
_entity_poly.entity_id
_entity_poly.type
_entity_poly.pdbx_seq_one_letter_code
_entity_poly.pdbx_strand_id
1 'polypeptide(L)'
;MRKYRAAAILMIIHGGLMELAGLFMFLLPSTTGRTGIETGKYFSFKLQYFQDNLAMMVIMGVIYGVLRLIGAIGLLKNRMWGLALSLINCVTTMILMMFMLPAGIADGILAGSALVLILIQYFGDKNIVESRE
;
A
#
# COMPACT_ATOMS: atom_id res chain seq x y z
N MET A 1 -18.89 -11.19 8.09
CA MET A 1 -17.52 -11.75 8.23
C MET A 1 -16.82 -12.03 6.89
N ARG A 2 -17.47 -12.62 5.86
CA ARG A 2 -16.82 -12.91 4.56
C ARG A 2 -16.64 -11.70 3.63
N LYS A 3 -17.48 -10.65 3.74
CA LYS A 3 -17.54 -9.56 2.75
C LYS A 3 -16.19 -8.83 2.58
N TYR A 4 -15.46 -8.47 3.65
CA TYR A 4 -14.21 -7.69 3.54
C TYR A 4 -12.88 -8.48 3.53
N ARG A 5 -12.94 -9.83 3.53
CA ARG A 5 -11.72 -10.65 3.68
C ARG A 5 -10.75 -10.50 2.51
N ALA A 6 -11.25 -10.47 1.28
CA ALA A 6 -10.40 -10.38 0.09
C ALA A 6 -9.64 -9.04 0.06
N ALA A 7 -10.34 -7.93 0.32
CA ALA A 7 -9.72 -6.60 0.38
C ALA A 7 -8.67 -6.52 1.51
N ALA A 8 -9.00 -7.03 2.70
CA ALA A 8 -8.07 -7.02 3.82
C ALA A 8 -6.82 -7.89 3.58
N ILE A 9 -6.98 -9.09 3.00
CA ILE A 9 -5.84 -9.96 2.66
C ILE A 9 -4.95 -9.26 1.63
N LEU A 10 -5.53 -8.63 0.62
CA LEU A 10 -4.78 -7.91 -0.41
C LEU A 10 -4.02 -6.72 0.19
N MET A 11 -4.63 -5.99 1.12
CA MET A 11 -3.95 -4.93 1.87
C MET A 11 -2.84 -5.44 2.80
N ILE A 12 -3.01 -6.62 3.40
CA ILE A 12 -1.96 -7.26 4.22
C ILE A 12 -0.79 -7.71 3.35
N ILE A 13 -1.06 -8.29 2.18
CA ILE A 13 -0.01 -8.65 1.22
C ILE A 13 0.69 -7.39 0.73
N HIS A 14 -0.05 -6.33 0.39
CA HIS A 14 0.54 -5.08 -0.06
C HIS A 14 1.39 -4.41 1.03
N GLY A 15 0.81 -4.10 2.20
CA GLY A 15 1.54 -3.42 3.27
C GLY A 15 2.60 -4.29 3.97
N GLY A 16 2.38 -5.60 4.03
CA GLY A 16 3.28 -6.56 4.68
C GLY A 16 4.39 -7.08 3.78
N LEU A 17 4.08 -7.46 2.54
CA LEU A 17 5.05 -8.08 1.63
C LEU A 17 5.78 -7.04 0.77
N MET A 18 5.18 -5.91 0.42
CA MET A 18 5.87 -4.92 -0.43
C MET A 18 6.54 -3.83 0.43
N GLU A 19 5.78 -3.20 1.32
CA GLU A 19 6.28 -2.04 2.08
C GLU A 19 7.22 -2.46 3.22
N LEU A 20 6.92 -3.53 3.95
CA LEU A 20 7.78 -4.05 5.02
C LEU A 20 8.93 -4.95 4.51
N ALA A 21 8.77 -5.66 3.39
CA ALA A 21 9.91 -6.39 2.81
C ALA A 21 10.95 -5.45 2.19
N GLY A 22 10.54 -4.25 1.72
CA GLY A 22 11.47 -3.20 1.30
C GLY A 22 12.43 -2.78 2.42
N LEU A 23 11.96 -2.72 3.67
CA LEU A 23 12.81 -2.51 4.84
C LEU A 23 13.79 -3.68 5.04
N PHE A 24 13.31 -4.92 4.90
CA PHE A 24 14.16 -6.12 5.05
C PHE A 24 15.26 -6.18 3.98
N MET A 25 14.91 -5.84 2.73
CA MET A 25 15.85 -5.75 1.60
C MET A 25 16.88 -4.61 1.77
N PHE A 26 16.50 -3.52 2.44
CA PHE A 26 17.40 -2.43 2.79
C PHE A 26 18.34 -2.78 3.96
N LEU A 27 17.89 -3.58 4.93
CA LEU A 27 18.67 -3.96 6.11
C LEU A 27 19.60 -5.16 5.87
N LEU A 28 19.23 -6.13 5.05
CA LEU A 28 20.03 -7.34 4.74
C LEU A 28 21.48 -7.06 4.27
N PRO A 29 21.76 -6.05 3.43
CA PRO A 29 23.12 -5.73 2.99
C PRO A 29 23.97 -5.11 4.10
N SER A 30 23.33 -4.34 4.99
CA SER A 30 24.02 -3.67 6.09
C SER A 30 24.56 -4.65 7.15
N THR A 31 24.00 -5.86 7.25
CA THR A 31 24.44 -6.90 8.18
C THR A 31 25.42 -7.92 7.59
N THR A 32 25.59 -7.96 6.26
CA THR A 32 26.48 -8.92 5.57
C THR A 32 27.81 -8.33 5.10
N GLY A 33 28.11 -7.07 5.45
CA GLY A 33 29.38 -6.41 5.09
C GLY A 33 29.58 -6.18 3.59
N ARG A 34 28.54 -6.39 2.78
CA ARG A 34 28.55 -6.06 1.35
C ARG A 34 28.31 -4.57 1.20
N THR A 35 29.38 -3.82 0.97
CA THR A 35 29.32 -2.41 0.60
C THR A 35 28.57 -2.27 -0.72
N GLY A 36 27.40 -1.64 -0.65
CA GLY A 36 26.64 -1.23 -1.82
C GLY A 36 25.93 -2.38 -2.53
N ILE A 37 24.71 -2.68 -2.08
CA ILE A 37 23.68 -2.82 -3.13
C ILE A 37 23.66 -1.45 -3.81
N GLU A 38 23.86 -1.43 -5.12
CA GLU A 38 23.46 -0.31 -5.95
C GLU A 38 21.95 -0.15 -5.79
N THR A 39 21.48 0.44 -4.68
CA THR A 39 20.06 0.50 -4.35
C THR A 39 19.29 1.30 -5.40
N GLY A 40 20.01 2.14 -6.16
CA GLY A 40 19.52 2.80 -7.38
C GLY A 40 19.29 1.92 -8.60
N LYS A 41 19.80 0.68 -8.65
CA LYS A 41 19.41 -0.29 -9.69
C LYS A 41 18.06 -0.95 -9.42
N TYR A 42 17.69 -1.13 -8.15
CA TYR A 42 16.44 -1.81 -7.77
C TYR A 42 15.31 -0.84 -7.47
N PHE A 43 15.63 0.34 -6.95
CA PHE A 43 14.70 1.43 -6.72
C PHE A 43 15.14 2.63 -7.56
N SER A 44 14.66 2.67 -8.80
CA SER A 44 14.85 3.83 -9.68
C SER A 44 13.70 4.81 -9.41
N PHE A 45 14.04 5.97 -8.85
CA PHE A 45 13.07 7.06 -8.69
C PHE A 45 13.25 8.07 -9.81
N LYS A 46 12.12 8.55 -10.34
CA LYS A 46 12.13 9.68 -11.28
C LYS A 46 12.65 10.96 -10.61
N LEU A 47 12.45 11.07 -9.30
CA LEU A 47 12.91 12.22 -8.51
C LEU A 47 14.23 11.89 -7.80
N GLN A 48 15.30 12.56 -8.20
CA GLN A 48 16.65 12.34 -7.69
C GLN A 48 16.75 12.54 -6.17
N TYR A 49 15.94 13.44 -5.60
CA TYR A 49 15.86 13.64 -4.14
C TYR A 49 15.52 12.35 -3.36
N PHE A 50 14.63 11.51 -3.89
CA PHE A 50 14.30 10.23 -3.24
C PHE A 50 15.40 9.18 -3.42
N GLN A 51 16.16 9.28 -4.51
CA GLN A 51 17.32 8.44 -4.77
C GLN A 51 18.44 8.73 -3.76
N ASP A 52 18.69 10.02 -3.50
CA ASP A 52 19.75 10.50 -2.60
C ASP A 52 19.39 10.30 -1.12
N ASN A 53 18.09 10.32 -0.79
CA ASN A 53 17.57 10.17 0.58
C ASN A 53 16.86 8.82 0.80
N LEU A 54 17.42 7.75 0.25
CA LEU A 54 16.79 6.43 0.20
C LEU A 54 16.43 5.87 1.60
N ALA A 55 17.24 6.17 2.62
CA ALA A 55 16.97 5.79 4.01
C ALA A 55 15.68 6.43 4.55
N MET A 56 15.45 7.72 4.30
CA MET A 56 14.21 8.41 4.70
C MET A 56 13.01 7.84 3.95
N MET A 57 13.18 7.51 2.68
CA MET A 57 12.11 6.91 1.89
C MET A 57 11.72 5.52 2.39
N VAL A 58 12.68 4.69 2.80
CA VAL A 58 12.39 3.39 3.43
C VAL A 58 11.60 3.58 4.72
N ILE A 59 11.96 4.57 5.55
CA ILE A 59 11.20 4.90 6.77
C ILE A 59 9.77 5.31 6.44
N MET A 60 9.57 6.16 5.42
CA MET A 60 8.23 6.54 4.96
C MET A 60 7.43 5.32 4.47
N GLY A 61 8.05 4.43 3.68
CA GLY A 61 7.42 3.19 3.23
C GLY A 61 6.96 2.31 4.39
N VAL A 62 7.76 2.17 5.45
CA VAL A 62 7.38 1.43 6.66
C VAL A 62 6.17 2.07 7.34
N ILE A 63 6.12 3.41 7.45
CA ILE A 63 4.97 4.11 8.03
C ILE A 63 3.70 3.81 7.23
N TYR A 64 3.76 3.92 5.90
CA TYR A 64 2.62 3.59 5.03
C TYR A 64 2.20 2.12 5.17
N GLY A 65 3.15 1.20 5.23
CA GLY A 65 2.90 -0.23 5.44
C GLY A 65 2.21 -0.54 6.77
N VAL A 66 2.66 0.08 7.86
CA VAL A 66 2.04 -0.08 9.19
C VAL A 66 0.62 0.48 9.20
N LEU A 67 0.41 1.69 8.66
CA LEU A 67 -0.93 2.27 8.55
C LEU A 67 -1.86 1.42 7.70
N ARG A 68 -1.34 0.81 6.61
CA ARG A 68 -2.09 -0.12 5.75
C ARG A 68 -2.50 -1.39 6.49
N LEU A 69 -1.59 -1.97 7.28
CA LEU A 69 -1.90 -3.13 8.12
C LEU A 69 -2.95 -2.80 9.19
N ILE A 70 -2.83 -1.66 9.86
CA ILE A 70 -3.81 -1.20 10.84
C ILE A 70 -5.18 -1.01 10.17
N GLY A 71 -5.23 -0.40 8.98
CA GLY A 71 -6.43 -0.27 8.16
C GLY A 71 -7.05 -1.63 7.82
N ALA A 72 -6.24 -2.59 7.37
CA ALA A 72 -6.67 -3.95 7.06
C ALA A 72 -7.24 -4.68 8.29
N ILE A 73 -6.60 -4.55 9.47
CA ILE A 73 -7.10 -5.11 10.73
C ILE A 73 -8.45 -4.47 11.10
N GLY A 74 -8.58 -3.15 10.94
CA GLY A 74 -9.84 -2.44 11.14
C GLY A 74 -10.94 -2.94 10.20
N LEU A 75 -10.60 -3.22 8.94
CA LEU A 75 -11.49 -3.80 7.93
C LEU A 75 -11.92 -5.23 8.31
N LEU A 76 -10.98 -6.07 8.78
CA LEU A 76 -11.28 -7.43 9.27
C LEU A 76 -12.18 -7.44 10.50
N LYS A 77 -12.01 -6.46 11.39
CA LYS A 77 -12.88 -6.25 12.55
C LYS A 77 -14.21 -5.57 12.19
N ASN A 78 -14.47 -5.31 10.91
CA ASN A 78 -15.68 -4.66 10.40
C ASN A 78 -15.94 -3.30 11.08
N ARG A 79 -14.88 -2.52 11.31
CA ARG A 79 -14.96 -1.19 11.95
C ARG A 79 -14.90 -0.10 10.89
N MET A 80 -15.76 0.92 11.01
CA MET A 80 -15.82 2.05 10.08
C MET A 80 -14.51 2.84 9.99
N TRP A 81 -13.76 2.96 11.09
CA TRP A 81 -12.45 3.63 11.07
C TRP A 81 -11.44 2.88 10.19
N GLY A 82 -11.52 1.54 10.13
CA GLY A 82 -10.66 0.71 9.29
C GLY A 82 -10.95 0.91 7.81
N LEU A 83 -12.23 1.07 7.46
CA LEU A 83 -12.64 1.39 6.10
C LEU A 83 -12.13 2.77 5.69
N ALA A 84 -12.37 3.80 6.52
CA ALA A 84 -11.92 5.16 6.23
C ALA A 84 -10.38 5.23 6.06
N LEU A 85 -9.64 4.62 6.99
CA LEU A 85 -8.18 4.59 6.94
C LEU A 85 -7.67 3.86 5.69
N SER A 86 -8.29 2.73 5.33
CA SER A 86 -7.93 1.97 4.13
C SER A 86 -8.18 2.76 2.85
N LEU A 87 -9.29 3.49 2.79
CA LEU A 87 -9.69 4.27 1.63
C LEU A 87 -8.76 5.47 1.41
N ILE A 88 -8.45 6.21 2.49
CA ILE A 88 -7.48 7.31 2.48
C ILE A 88 -6.10 6.80 2.03
N ASN A 89 -5.65 5.66 2.55
CA ASN A 89 -4.35 5.12 2.21
C ASN A 89 -4.25 4.67 0.75
N CYS A 90 -5.28 3.99 0.22
CA CYS A 90 -5.29 3.56 -1.19
C CYS A 90 -5.30 4.76 -2.15
N VAL A 91 -6.10 5.79 -1.86
CA VAL A 91 -6.11 7.02 -2.68
C VAL A 91 -4.76 7.73 -2.62
N THR A 92 -4.15 7.82 -1.43
CA THR A 92 -2.84 8.45 -1.26
C THR A 92 -1.77 7.71 -2.06
N THR A 93 -1.73 6.38 -2.01
CA THR A 93 -0.78 5.57 -2.80
C THR A 93 -0.98 5.74 -4.30
N MET A 94 -2.23 5.81 -4.78
CA MET A 94 -2.51 6.10 -6.19
C MET A 94 -2.04 7.49 -6.63
N ILE A 95 -2.08 8.50 -5.75
CA ILE A 95 -1.53 9.82 -6.06
C ILE A 95 -0.01 9.76 -6.12
N LEU A 96 0.62 9.06 -5.16
CA LEU A 96 2.07 9.00 -5.01
C LEU A 96 2.77 8.13 -6.07
N MET A 97 2.07 7.18 -6.71
CA MET A 97 2.66 6.23 -7.66
C MET A 97 3.41 6.89 -8.82
N MET A 98 3.02 8.10 -9.23
CA MET A 98 3.67 8.84 -10.32
C MET A 98 5.13 9.20 -10.00
N PHE A 99 5.50 9.31 -8.71
CA PHE A 99 6.84 9.67 -8.26
C PHE A 99 7.79 8.48 -8.16
N MET A 100 7.27 7.24 -8.19
CA MET A 100 8.02 6.01 -7.88
C MET A 100 8.11 5.03 -9.07
N LEU A 101 7.92 5.50 -10.31
CA LEU A 101 8.00 4.64 -11.49
C LEU A 101 9.41 4.02 -11.63
N PRO A 102 9.54 2.69 -11.84
CA PRO A 102 8.48 1.74 -12.18
C PRO A 102 7.76 1.07 -10.99
N ALA A 103 8.34 1.08 -9.79
CA ALA A 103 7.77 0.43 -8.59
C ALA A 103 6.34 0.92 -8.26
N GLY A 104 6.07 2.21 -8.51
CA GLY A 104 4.76 2.81 -8.33
C GLY A 104 3.64 2.16 -9.15
N ILE A 105 3.94 1.53 -10.31
CA ILE A 105 2.92 0.83 -11.09
C ILE A 105 2.36 -0.37 -10.31
N ALA A 106 3.24 -1.15 -9.67
CA ALA A 106 2.84 -2.30 -8.87
C ALA A 106 2.01 -1.86 -7.66
N ASP A 107 2.44 -0.78 -6.99
CA ASP A 107 1.68 -0.19 -5.88
C ASP A 107 0.32 0.36 -6.31
N GLY A 108 0.24 0.98 -7.49
CA GLY A 108 -1.00 1.49 -8.05
C GLY A 108 -2.00 0.38 -8.38
N ILE A 109 -1.54 -0.75 -8.94
CA ILE A 109 -2.40 -1.91 -9.23
C ILE A 109 -2.93 -2.52 -7.93
N LEU A 110 -2.07 -2.72 -6.92
CA LEU A 110 -2.46 -3.30 -5.64
C LEU A 110 -3.38 -2.36 -4.84
N ALA A 111 -3.05 -1.07 -4.76
CA ALA A 111 -3.89 -0.09 -4.07
C ALA A 111 -5.22 0.13 -4.80
N GLY A 112 -5.21 0.18 -6.13
CA GLY A 112 -6.41 0.34 -6.95
C GLY A 112 -7.34 -0.86 -6.84
N SER A 113 -6.81 -2.08 -6.92
CA SER A 113 -7.61 -3.31 -6.74
C SER A 113 -8.18 -3.42 -5.31
N ALA A 114 -7.40 -3.09 -4.29
CA ALA A 114 -7.90 -3.01 -2.91
C ALA A 114 -9.04 -1.99 -2.78
N LEU A 115 -8.88 -0.80 -3.35
CA LEU A 115 -9.89 0.26 -3.32
C LEU A 115 -11.20 -0.18 -3.99
N VAL A 116 -11.12 -0.78 -5.18
CA VAL A 116 -12.29 -1.29 -5.91
C VAL A 116 -13.01 -2.35 -5.08
N LEU A 117 -12.28 -3.30 -4.48
CA LEU A 117 -12.88 -4.33 -3.64
C LEU A 117 -13.57 -3.74 -2.40
N ILE A 118 -12.97 -2.74 -1.76
CA ILE A 118 -13.58 -2.03 -0.62
C ILE A 118 -14.88 -1.34 -1.06
N LEU A 119 -14.87 -0.65 -2.20
CA LEU A 119 -16.04 0.06 -2.72
C LEU A 119 -17.17 -0.90 -3.12
N ILE A 120 -16.86 -1.99 -3.82
CA ILE A 120 -17.84 -3.04 -4.15
C ILE A 120 -18.45 -3.63 -2.87
N GLN A 121 -17.64 -3.87 -1.84
CA GLN A 121 -18.15 -4.49 -0.60
C GLN A 121 -18.97 -3.53 0.26
N TYR A 122 -18.69 -2.23 0.18
CA TYR A 122 -19.41 -1.20 0.94
C TYR A 122 -20.66 -0.68 0.23
N PHE A 123 -20.60 -0.50 -1.10
CA PHE A 123 -21.69 0.06 -1.91
C PHE A 123 -22.41 -0.97 -2.79
N GLY A 124 -21.94 -2.21 -2.92
CA GLY A 124 -22.32 -3.11 -4.01
C GLY A 124 -23.80 -3.43 -4.21
N ASP A 125 -24.62 -3.35 -3.15
CA ASP A 125 -26.07 -3.58 -3.26
C ASP A 125 -26.86 -2.26 -3.41
N LYS A 126 -26.19 -1.11 -3.43
CA LYS A 126 -26.81 0.22 -3.52
C LYS A 126 -26.83 0.69 -4.96
N ASN A 127 -28.02 0.85 -5.51
CA ASN A 127 -28.21 1.52 -6.78
C ASN A 127 -28.02 3.04 -6.62
N ILE A 128 -27.50 3.68 -7.66
CA ILE A 128 -27.32 5.15 -7.71
C ILE A 128 -28.67 5.86 -7.74
N VAL A 129 -29.68 5.19 -8.30
CA VAL A 129 -31.09 5.61 -8.29
C VAL A 129 -31.88 4.53 -7.55
N GLU A 130 -32.56 4.90 -6.48
CA GLU A 130 -33.47 4.02 -5.75
C GLU A 130 -34.69 3.76 -6.64
N SER A 131 -34.79 2.56 -7.22
CA SER A 131 -36.00 2.15 -7.94
C SER A 131 -37.13 2.07 -6.91
N ARG A 132 -37.98 3.11 -6.89
CA ARG A 132 -39.25 3.09 -6.17
C ARG A 132 -40.17 2.09 -6.89
N GLU A 133 -40.28 0.88 -6.34
CA GLU A 133 -41.45 0.02 -6.55
C GLU A 133 -42.42 0.19 -5.38
#